data_AF-A0A2G1YJ52-F1
#
_entry.id   AF-A0A2G1YJ52-F1
#
_cell.length_a   1.000
_cell.length_b   1.000
_cell.length_c   1.000
_cell.angle_alpha   90.00
_cell.angle_beta   90.00
_cell.angle_gamma   90.00
#
_symmetry.space_group_name_H-M   'P 1'
#
loop_
_entity.id
_entity.type
_entity.pdbx_description
1 polymer ?
#
loop_
_entity_poly.entity_id
_entity_poly.type
_entity_poly.pdbx_seq_one_letter_code
_entity_poly.pdbx_strand_id
1 'polypeptide(L)'
;MSALQWLRFVSTFGLELAVSLMRWLFERPVRLLILALVLLALWLWIGRGQARDLAADRRQQADAWHGLFVEQKTEMLKFVALVRWARIEAAARDRANVERVRTQWTAQVSEVKNAYEADLAAARAAVDGRMRQASGTGADGNPGSGGGARMPAFPVLSTGALRPGEAAIVDRADIDAVTDNTLRLEHLIDAWRRAAAIDVNGQP
;
A
#
# COMPACT_ATOMS: atom_id res chain seq x y z
N MET A 1 52.66 -2.96 -76.90
CA MET A 1 52.52 -1.64 -76.23
C MET A 1 52.47 -1.90 -74.74
N SER A 2 53.48 -1.46 -73.99
CA SER A 2 53.58 -1.77 -72.56
C SER A 2 52.70 -0.81 -71.74
N ALA A 3 52.20 -1.24 -70.58
CA ALA A 3 51.34 -0.42 -69.70
C ALA A 3 51.97 0.95 -69.36
N LEU A 4 53.30 1.02 -69.32
CA LEU A 4 54.07 2.25 -69.11
C LEU A 4 53.94 3.27 -70.26
N GLN A 5 53.76 2.82 -71.50
CA GLN A 5 53.55 3.70 -72.65
C GLN A 5 52.13 4.29 -72.66
N TRP A 6 51.14 3.52 -72.24
CA TRP A 6 49.75 4.00 -72.13
C TRP A 6 49.60 5.03 -71.00
N LEU A 7 50.20 4.78 -69.83
CA LEU A 7 50.24 5.75 -68.72
C LEU A 7 50.91 7.07 -69.12
N ARG A 8 52.04 7.02 -69.84
CA ARG A 8 52.70 8.23 -70.33
C ARG A 8 51.83 9.00 -71.31
N PHE A 9 51.21 8.32 -72.28
CA PHE A 9 50.31 8.94 -73.25
C PHE A 9 49.10 9.63 -72.58
N VAL A 10 48.45 8.97 -71.62
CA VAL A 10 47.33 9.56 -70.87
C VAL A 10 47.78 10.77 -70.07
N SER A 11 48.96 10.74 -69.45
CA SER A 11 49.48 11.86 -68.67
C SER A 11 49.86 13.07 -69.54
N THR A 12 50.52 12.87 -70.68
CA THR A 12 50.94 13.95 -71.57
C THR A 12 49.74 14.57 -72.28
N PHE A 13 48.81 13.73 -72.76
CA PHE A 13 47.60 14.21 -73.43
C PHE A 13 46.69 14.98 -72.45
N GLY A 14 46.57 14.53 -71.20
CA GLY A 14 45.84 15.23 -70.16
C GLY A 14 46.45 16.60 -69.80
N LEU A 15 47.78 16.69 -69.76
CA LEU A 15 48.49 17.95 -69.48
C LEU A 15 48.34 18.96 -70.63
N GLU A 16 48.47 18.53 -71.89
CA GLU A 16 48.30 19.43 -73.04
C GLU A 16 46.87 19.95 -73.19
N LEU A 17 45.88 19.10 -72.91
CA LEU A 17 44.48 19.51 -72.83
C LEU A 17 44.27 20.54 -71.72
N ALA A 18 44.80 20.30 -70.51
CA ALA A 18 44.65 21.23 -69.38
C ALA A 18 45.27 22.60 -69.65
N VAL A 19 46.48 22.62 -70.24
CA VAL A 19 47.17 23.88 -70.59
C VAL A 19 46.41 24.64 -71.69
N SER A 20 45.92 23.95 -72.71
CA SER A 20 45.10 24.55 -73.77
C SER A 20 43.78 25.12 -73.23
N LEU A 21 43.14 24.39 -72.31
CA LEU A 21 41.89 24.83 -71.66
C LEU A 21 42.12 26.06 -70.80
N MET A 22 43.19 26.09 -69.99
CA MET A 22 43.53 27.26 -69.19
C MET A 22 43.83 28.47 -70.06
N ARG A 23 44.63 28.32 -71.12
CA ARG A 23 44.96 29.42 -72.02
C ARG A 23 43.71 29.98 -72.70
N TRP A 24 42.82 29.13 -73.19
CA TRP A 24 41.53 29.53 -73.74
C TRP A 24 40.64 30.24 -72.71
N LEU A 25 40.70 29.84 -71.44
CA LEU A 25 39.93 30.45 -70.35
C LEU A 25 40.45 31.86 -70.01
N PHE A 26 41.76 32.06 -70.00
CA PHE A 26 42.41 33.34 -69.66
C PHE A 26 42.46 34.34 -70.82
N GLU A 27 42.35 33.90 -72.07
CA GLU A 27 42.33 34.79 -73.25
C GLU A 27 41.09 35.71 -73.29
N ARG A 28 40.01 35.41 -72.55
CA ARG A 28 38.82 36.27 -72.47
C ARG A 28 38.24 36.29 -71.05
N PRO A 29 38.35 37.41 -70.29
CA PRO A 29 37.88 37.48 -68.89
C PRO A 29 36.37 37.23 -68.73
N VAL A 30 35.58 37.49 -69.78
CA VAL A 30 34.14 37.20 -69.81
C VAL A 30 33.85 35.70 -69.62
N ARG A 31 34.74 34.79 -70.08
CA ARG A 31 34.56 33.34 -69.92
C ARG A 31 34.66 32.91 -68.47
N LEU A 32 35.55 33.53 -67.69
CA LEU A 32 35.69 33.28 -66.26
C LEU A 32 34.42 33.72 -65.50
N LEU A 33 33.85 34.87 -65.86
CA LEU A 33 32.63 35.37 -65.24
C LEU A 33 31.44 34.45 -65.53
N ILE A 34 31.28 34.00 -66.79
CA ILE A 34 30.24 33.04 -67.16
C ILE A 34 30.42 31.72 -66.39
N LEU A 35 31.64 31.20 -66.31
CA LEU A 35 31.92 29.95 -65.59
C LEU A 35 31.63 30.10 -64.08
N ALA A 36 32.00 31.22 -63.47
CA ALA A 36 31.68 31.52 -62.07
C ALA A 36 30.17 31.60 -61.82
N LEU A 37 29.40 32.25 -62.71
CA LEU A 37 27.93 32.30 -62.61
C LEU A 37 27.28 30.92 -62.77
N VAL A 38 27.78 30.10 -63.70
CA VAL A 38 27.29 28.73 -63.89
C VAL A 38 27.56 27.89 -62.65
N LEU A 39 28.77 27.96 -62.07
CA LEU A 39 29.10 27.24 -60.84
C LEU A 39 28.25 27.73 -59.65
N LEU A 40 28.02 29.03 -59.53
CA LEU A 40 27.16 29.59 -58.49
C LEU A 40 25.71 29.12 -58.64
N ALA A 41 25.17 29.14 -59.87
CA ALA A 41 23.82 28.65 -60.15
C ALA A 41 23.69 27.15 -59.84
N LEU A 42 24.70 26.35 -60.20
CA LEU A 42 24.73 24.92 -59.93
C LEU A 42 24.84 24.63 -58.42
N TRP A 43 25.66 25.40 -57.70
CA TRP A 43 25.77 25.32 -56.24
C TRP A 43 24.46 25.68 -55.53
N LEU A 44 23.80 26.77 -55.94
CA LEU A 44 22.49 27.18 -55.40
C LEU A 44 21.40 26.14 -55.71
N TRP A 45 21.45 25.52 -56.89
CA TRP A 45 20.49 24.48 -57.29
C TRP A 45 20.66 23.21 -56.43
N ILE A 46 21.91 22.74 -56.26
CA ILE A 46 22.23 21.61 -55.38
C ILE A 46 21.84 21.93 -53.93
N GLY A 47 22.20 23.12 -53.43
CA GLY A 47 21.87 23.54 -52.07
C GLY A 47 20.37 23.65 -51.82
N ARG A 48 19.59 24.08 -52.82
CA ARG A 48 18.12 24.10 -52.74
C ARG A 48 17.52 22.69 -52.71
N GLY A 49 18.11 21.74 -53.42
CA GLY A 49 17.74 20.31 -53.34
C GLY A 49 17.97 19.77 -51.94
N GLN A 50 19.21 19.88 -51.44
CA GLN A 50 19.58 19.43 -50.10
C GLN A 50 18.73 20.07 -48.99
N ALA A 51 18.41 21.37 -49.10
CA ALA A 51 17.55 22.05 -48.13
C ALA A 51 16.10 21.54 -48.14
N ARG A 52 15.57 21.15 -49.31
CA ARG A 52 14.23 20.56 -49.43
C ARG A 52 14.19 19.17 -48.84
N ASP A 53 15.19 18.34 -49.14
CA ASP A 53 15.28 16.98 -48.62
C ASP A 53 15.42 17.00 -47.09
N LEU A 54 16.30 17.85 -46.56
CA LEU A 54 16.43 18.04 -45.11
C LEU A 54 15.13 18.54 -44.46
N ALA A 55 14.39 19.43 -45.13
CA ALA A 55 13.10 19.90 -44.62
C ALA A 55 12.04 18.80 -44.66
N ALA A 56 12.04 17.93 -45.68
CA ALA A 56 11.14 16.79 -45.77
C ALA A 56 11.45 15.75 -44.68
N ASP A 57 12.73 15.41 -44.49
CA ASP A 57 13.18 14.48 -43.44
C ASP A 57 12.81 14.99 -42.05
N ARG A 58 13.01 16.28 -41.78
CA ARG A 58 12.62 16.89 -40.49
C ARG A 58 11.11 16.86 -40.27
N ARG A 59 10.30 17.03 -41.31
CA ARG A 59 8.84 16.92 -41.22
C ARG A 59 8.43 15.49 -40.89
N GLN A 60 8.99 14.50 -41.60
CA GLN A 60 8.71 13.09 -41.32
C GLN A 60 9.11 12.70 -39.89
N GLN A 61 10.27 13.16 -39.42
CA GLN A 61 10.68 12.95 -38.04
C GLN A 61 9.71 13.62 -37.05
N ALA A 62 9.30 14.88 -37.30
CA ALA A 62 8.36 15.57 -36.44
C ALA A 62 6.99 14.86 -36.37
N ASP A 63 6.48 14.37 -37.50
CA ASP A 63 5.22 13.63 -37.56
C ASP A 63 5.33 12.29 -36.82
N ALA A 64 6.45 11.58 -36.97
CA ALA A 64 6.73 10.34 -36.23
C ALA A 64 6.79 10.58 -34.72
N TRP A 65 7.49 11.62 -34.28
CA TRP A 65 7.54 12.03 -32.88
C TRP A 65 6.17 12.44 -32.35
N HIS A 66 5.37 13.14 -33.15
CA HIS A 66 4.02 13.51 -32.77
C HIS A 66 3.13 12.28 -32.56
N GLY A 67 3.21 11.29 -33.46
CA GLY A 67 2.50 10.02 -33.33
C GLY A 67 2.85 9.29 -32.04
N LEU A 68 4.14 9.13 -31.74
CA LEU A 68 4.63 8.51 -30.50
C LEU A 68 4.16 9.27 -29.26
N PHE A 69 4.18 10.60 -29.30
CA PHE A 69 3.72 11.42 -28.17
C PHE A 69 2.22 11.23 -27.92
N VAL A 70 1.39 11.20 -28.96
CA VAL A 70 -0.06 10.95 -28.84
C VAL A 70 -0.31 9.56 -28.26
N GLU A 71 0.40 8.54 -28.76
CA GLU A 71 0.31 7.17 -28.24
C GLU A 71 0.66 7.12 -26.75
N GLN A 72 1.82 7.66 -26.35
CA GLN A 72 2.23 7.73 -24.94
C GLN A 72 1.23 8.48 -24.07
N LYS A 73 0.65 9.57 -24.56
CA LYS A 73 -0.39 10.31 -23.84
C LYS A 73 -1.63 9.45 -23.62
N THR A 74 -2.06 8.66 -24.61
CA THR A 74 -3.21 7.76 -24.45
C THR A 74 -2.94 6.65 -23.43
N GLU A 75 -1.76 6.04 -23.45
CA GLU A 75 -1.35 5.04 -22.44
C GLU A 75 -1.29 5.63 -21.03
N MET A 76 -0.75 6.85 -20.89
CA MET A 76 -0.72 7.54 -19.61
C MET A 76 -2.14 7.83 -19.07
N LEU A 77 -3.09 8.20 -19.94
CA LEU A 77 -4.49 8.38 -19.54
C LEU A 77 -5.13 7.07 -19.08
N LYS A 78 -4.86 5.96 -19.77
CA LYS A 78 -5.32 4.62 -19.34
C LYS A 78 -4.75 4.26 -17.96
N PHE A 79 -3.46 4.48 -17.76
CA PHE A 79 -2.80 4.23 -16.48
C PHE A 79 -3.42 5.07 -15.34
N VAL A 80 -3.66 6.36 -15.57
CA VAL A 80 -4.34 7.23 -14.60
C VAL A 80 -5.74 6.72 -14.27
N ALA A 81 -6.50 6.27 -15.27
CA ALA A 81 -7.82 5.69 -15.05
C ALA A 81 -7.75 4.40 -14.21
N LEU A 82 -6.78 3.52 -14.49
CA LEU A 82 -6.55 2.30 -13.72
C LEU A 82 -6.19 2.60 -12.26
N VAL A 83 -5.29 3.56 -12.01
CA VAL A 83 -4.91 3.96 -10.65
C VAL A 83 -6.11 4.55 -9.90
N ARG A 84 -6.95 5.35 -10.57
CA ARG A 84 -8.17 5.90 -9.97
C ARG A 84 -9.15 4.78 -9.59
N TRP A 85 -9.36 3.81 -10.47
CA TRP A 85 -10.20 2.65 -10.18
C TRP A 85 -9.66 1.82 -9.02
N ALA A 86 -8.35 1.53 -9.00
CA ALA A 86 -7.71 0.80 -7.91
C ALA A 86 -7.88 1.50 -6.56
N ARG A 87 -7.82 2.84 -6.52
CA ARG A 87 -8.08 3.63 -5.29
C ARG A 87 -9.53 3.51 -4.82
N ILE A 88 -10.49 3.56 -5.73
CA ILE A 88 -11.92 3.41 -5.40
C ILE A 88 -12.18 2.00 -4.85
N GLU A 89 -11.64 0.98 -5.52
CA GLU A 89 -11.75 -0.42 -5.10
C GLU A 89 -11.12 -0.65 -3.73
N ALA A 90 -9.90 -0.14 -3.50
CA ALA A 90 -9.25 -0.21 -2.20
C ALA A 90 -10.10 0.44 -1.10
N ALA A 91 -10.63 1.65 -1.33
CA ALA A 91 -11.50 2.32 -0.38
C ALA A 91 -12.85 1.61 -0.15
N ALA A 92 -13.35 0.86 -1.14
CA ALA A 92 -14.54 0.02 -0.96
C ALA A 92 -14.23 -1.20 -0.09
N ARG A 93 -13.10 -1.87 -0.33
CA ARG A 93 -12.63 -3.01 0.48
C ARG A 93 -12.30 -2.61 1.91
N ASP A 94 -11.66 -1.45 2.11
CA ASP A 94 -11.37 -0.92 3.44
C ASP A 94 -12.66 -0.68 4.22
N ARG A 95 -13.68 -0.08 3.60
CA ARG A 95 -14.99 0.13 4.24
C ARG A 95 -15.67 -1.19 4.60
N ALA A 96 -15.64 -2.19 3.70
CA ALA A 96 -16.20 -3.51 3.98
C ALA A 96 -15.46 -4.21 5.13
N ASN A 97 -14.13 -4.12 5.16
CA ASN A 97 -13.32 -4.71 6.21
C ASN A 97 -13.56 -4.03 7.57
N VAL A 98 -13.65 -2.70 7.60
CA VAL A 98 -13.99 -1.95 8.82
C VAL A 98 -15.36 -2.39 9.38
N GLU A 99 -16.36 -2.54 8.52
CA GLU A 99 -17.70 -2.98 8.96
C GLU A 99 -17.69 -4.43 9.48
N ARG A 100 -16.93 -5.32 8.82
CA ARG A 100 -16.72 -6.70 9.29
C ARG A 100 -16.09 -6.73 10.68
N VAL A 101 -14.97 -6.02 10.86
CA VAL A 101 -14.25 -5.93 12.13
C VAL A 101 -15.16 -5.34 13.22
N ARG A 102 -15.90 -4.27 12.90
CA ARG A 102 -16.87 -3.65 13.82
C ARG A 102 -17.96 -4.64 14.25
N THR A 103 -18.50 -5.41 13.30
CA THR A 103 -19.55 -6.40 13.58
C THR A 103 -19.00 -7.51 14.49
N GLN A 104 -17.83 -8.05 14.16
CA GLN A 104 -17.16 -9.08 14.96
C GLN A 104 -16.85 -8.59 16.39
N TRP A 105 -16.31 -7.38 16.50
CA TRP A 105 -16.06 -6.74 17.80
C TRP A 105 -17.32 -6.63 18.63
N THR A 106 -18.40 -6.11 18.03
CA THR A 106 -19.68 -5.88 18.71
C THR A 106 -20.29 -7.20 19.20
N ALA A 107 -20.22 -8.25 18.38
CA ALA A 107 -20.67 -9.59 18.75
C ALA A 107 -19.88 -10.13 19.95
N GLN A 108 -18.54 -10.08 19.91
CA GLN A 108 -17.69 -10.58 20.99
C GLN A 108 -17.91 -9.81 22.31
N VAL A 109 -18.03 -8.48 22.25
CA VAL A 109 -18.33 -7.67 23.44
C VAL A 109 -19.71 -8.03 24.02
N SER A 110 -20.71 -8.24 23.16
CA SER A 110 -22.04 -8.67 23.61
C SER A 110 -22.00 -10.05 24.27
N GLU A 111 -21.24 -11.00 23.72
CA GLU A 111 -21.07 -12.33 24.32
C GLU A 111 -20.41 -12.26 25.69
N VAL A 112 -19.32 -11.50 25.82
CA VAL A 112 -18.60 -11.35 27.09
C VAL A 112 -19.46 -10.64 28.13
N LYS A 113 -20.23 -9.62 27.73
CA LYS A 113 -21.19 -8.96 28.61
C LYS A 113 -22.25 -9.94 29.12
N ASN A 114 -22.84 -10.75 28.24
CA ASN A 114 -23.85 -11.73 28.62
C ASN A 114 -23.27 -12.79 29.56
N ALA A 115 -22.02 -13.24 29.32
CA ALA A 115 -21.31 -14.15 30.21
C ALA A 115 -21.09 -13.53 31.61
N TYR A 116 -20.65 -12.27 31.67
CA TYR A 116 -20.50 -11.54 32.93
C TYR A 116 -21.81 -11.44 33.71
N GLU A 117 -22.92 -11.10 33.06
CA GLU A 117 -24.23 -11.02 33.72
C GLU A 117 -24.69 -12.38 34.28
N ALA A 118 -24.44 -13.46 33.54
CA ALA A 118 -24.75 -14.83 33.97
C ALA A 118 -23.88 -15.27 35.16
N ASP A 119 -22.57 -15.03 35.09
CA ASP A 119 -21.62 -15.41 36.14
C ASP A 119 -21.83 -14.57 37.41
N LEU A 120 -22.16 -13.28 37.27
CA LEU A 120 -22.53 -12.42 38.40
C LEU A 120 -23.80 -12.91 39.09
N ALA A 121 -24.82 -13.31 38.33
CA ALA A 121 -26.05 -13.87 38.88
C ALA A 121 -25.78 -15.20 39.62
N ALA A 122 -24.96 -16.07 39.05
CA ALA A 122 -24.56 -17.34 39.66
C ALA A 122 -23.75 -17.12 40.95
N ALA A 123 -22.80 -16.18 40.93
CA ALA A 123 -21.98 -15.85 42.09
C ALA A 123 -22.82 -15.26 43.24
N ARG A 124 -23.75 -14.35 42.94
CA ARG A 124 -24.70 -13.81 43.93
C ARG A 124 -25.57 -14.91 44.53
N ALA A 125 -26.10 -15.83 43.72
CA ALA A 125 -26.88 -16.96 44.21
C ALA A 125 -26.05 -17.89 45.12
N ALA A 126 -24.76 -18.08 44.81
CA ALA A 126 -23.84 -18.86 45.64
C ALA A 126 -23.54 -18.18 46.98
N VAL A 127 -23.33 -16.86 46.99
CA VAL A 127 -23.16 -16.07 48.23
C VAL A 127 -24.42 -16.15 49.09
N ASP A 128 -25.61 -15.98 48.50
CA ASP A 128 -26.89 -16.12 49.21
C ASP A 128 -27.08 -17.52 49.81
N GLY A 129 -26.65 -18.57 49.09
CA GLY A 129 -26.69 -19.95 49.59
C GLY A 129 -25.78 -20.15 50.80
N ARG A 130 -24.56 -19.60 50.76
CA ARG A 130 -23.59 -19.70 51.87
C ARG A 130 -24.03 -18.92 53.11
N MET A 131 -24.57 -17.71 52.92
CA MET A 131 -25.08 -16.90 54.03
C MET A 131 -26.27 -17.58 54.73
N ARG A 132 -27.19 -18.20 53.96
CA ARG A 132 -28.31 -18.97 54.53
C ARG A 132 -27.86 -20.21 55.30
N GLN A 133 -26.84 -20.93 54.81
CA GLN A 133 -26.30 -22.10 55.52
C GLN A 133 -25.55 -21.71 56.80
N ALA A 134 -24.87 -20.57 56.82
CA ALA A 134 -24.18 -20.05 58.01
C ALA A 134 -25.14 -19.72 59.17
N SER A 135 -26.38 -19.31 58.87
CA SER A 135 -27.41 -19.06 59.89
C SER A 135 -28.03 -20.33 60.49
N GLY A 136 -27.73 -21.52 59.93
CA GLY A 136 -28.35 -22.80 60.32
C GLY A 136 -27.44 -23.77 61.08
N THR A 137 -26.14 -23.49 61.23
CA THR A 137 -25.20 -24.43 61.86
C THR A 137 -24.81 -24.00 63.27
N GLY A 138 -25.72 -24.25 64.21
CA GLY A 138 -25.31 -24.91 65.44
C GLY A 138 -25.30 -26.42 65.21
N ALA A 139 -24.26 -27.11 65.69
CA ALA A 139 -24.13 -28.57 65.83
C ALA A 139 -23.95 -29.41 64.55
N ASP A 140 -22.71 -29.91 64.38
CA ASP A 140 -22.36 -31.35 64.41
C ASP A 140 -21.29 -31.72 63.37
N GLY A 141 -20.14 -32.14 63.92
CA GLY A 141 -19.09 -32.78 63.15
C GLY A 141 -19.58 -34.13 62.66
N ASN A 142 -19.68 -34.29 61.34
CA ASN A 142 -19.74 -35.60 60.72
C ASN A 142 -18.48 -35.81 59.87
N PRO A 143 -17.58 -36.75 60.23
CA PRO A 143 -16.42 -37.07 59.44
C PRO A 143 -16.82 -38.11 58.39
N GLY A 144 -17.03 -37.69 57.15
CA GLY A 144 -17.16 -38.65 56.05
C GLY A 144 -18.03 -38.19 54.89
N SER A 145 -17.41 -37.55 53.90
CA SER A 145 -17.60 -37.91 52.49
C SER A 145 -16.67 -37.04 51.64
N GLY A 146 -15.86 -37.70 50.82
CA GLY A 146 -15.02 -37.02 49.83
C GLY A 146 -15.90 -36.37 48.77
N GLY A 147 -15.89 -35.05 48.70
CA GLY A 147 -16.62 -34.31 47.69
C GLY A 147 -16.35 -32.82 47.78
N GLY A 148 -15.33 -32.36 47.06
CA GLY A 148 -14.95 -30.95 46.95
C GLY A 148 -14.45 -30.33 48.25
N ALA A 149 -13.45 -29.45 48.19
CA ALA A 149 -13.14 -28.63 49.34
C ALA A 149 -14.37 -27.77 49.67
N ARG A 150 -15.10 -28.14 50.74
CA ARG A 150 -16.23 -27.37 51.28
C ARG A 150 -15.67 -26.00 51.63
N MET A 151 -15.96 -24.98 50.81
CA MET A 151 -15.53 -23.62 51.15
C MET A 151 -16.18 -23.25 52.49
N PRO A 152 -15.41 -22.67 53.43
CA PRO A 152 -15.92 -22.36 54.75
C PRO A 152 -17.10 -21.39 54.65
N ALA A 153 -18.10 -21.60 55.51
CA ALA A 153 -19.24 -20.71 55.62
C ALA A 153 -18.77 -19.31 56.05
N PHE A 154 -19.39 -18.26 55.51
CA PHE A 154 -19.07 -16.90 55.91
C PHE A 154 -19.62 -16.64 57.32
N PRO A 155 -18.82 -16.12 58.26
CA PRO A 155 -19.34 -15.69 59.55
C PRO A 155 -20.31 -14.52 59.34
N VAL A 156 -21.58 -14.68 59.72
CA VAL A 156 -22.63 -13.65 59.61
C VAL A 156 -22.52 -12.67 60.78
N LEU A 157 -22.64 -11.37 60.49
CA LEU A 157 -22.33 -10.23 61.38
C LEU A 157 -23.20 -10.09 62.64
N SER A 158 -22.49 -9.86 63.75
CA SER A 158 -22.84 -8.88 64.78
C SER A 158 -22.48 -7.47 64.26
N THR A 159 -23.34 -6.48 64.46
CA THR A 159 -23.21 -5.10 63.94
C THR A 159 -22.37 -4.15 64.81
N GLY A 160 -21.57 -4.68 65.74
CA GLY A 160 -20.80 -3.89 66.72
C GLY A 160 -19.31 -3.70 66.38
N ALA A 161 -18.65 -2.77 67.08
CA ALA A 161 -17.20 -2.59 66.98
C ALA A 161 -16.45 -3.85 67.43
N LEU A 162 -15.52 -4.33 66.59
CA LEU A 162 -14.72 -5.53 66.83
C LEU A 162 -13.79 -5.35 68.03
N ARG A 163 -13.70 -6.37 68.88
CA ARG A 163 -12.76 -6.40 70.01
C ARG A 163 -11.35 -6.77 69.52
N PRO A 164 -10.29 -6.34 70.22
CA PRO A 164 -8.92 -6.76 69.90
C PRO A 164 -8.80 -8.29 69.93
N GLY A 165 -8.41 -8.90 68.81
CA GLY A 165 -8.31 -10.36 68.65
C GLY A 165 -9.48 -11.02 67.93
N GLU A 166 -10.54 -10.29 67.58
CA GLU A 166 -11.61 -10.79 66.70
C GLU A 166 -11.20 -10.67 65.23
N ALA A 167 -11.51 -11.71 64.44
CA ALA A 167 -11.31 -11.67 62.99
C ALA A 167 -12.21 -10.58 62.38
N ALA A 168 -11.69 -9.81 61.42
CA ALA A 168 -12.48 -8.84 60.68
C ALA A 168 -13.69 -9.54 60.07
N ILE A 169 -14.88 -9.25 60.58
CA ILE A 169 -16.11 -9.81 60.07
C ILE A 169 -16.45 -9.04 58.78
N VAL A 170 -16.43 -9.74 57.66
CA VAL A 170 -16.66 -9.16 56.34
C VAL A 170 -18.16 -9.00 56.12
N ASP A 171 -18.61 -7.78 55.79
CA ASP A 171 -20.00 -7.53 55.47
C ASP A 171 -20.37 -8.16 54.12
N ARG A 172 -21.66 -8.51 53.96
CA ARG A 172 -22.22 -8.92 52.67
C ARG A 172 -21.93 -7.90 51.58
N ALA A 173 -22.05 -6.61 51.91
CA ALA A 173 -21.75 -5.53 50.97
C ALA A 173 -20.32 -5.60 50.42
N ASP A 174 -19.34 -5.92 51.29
CA ASP A 174 -17.94 -6.07 50.90
C ASP A 174 -17.73 -7.31 50.02
N ILE A 175 -18.39 -8.44 50.36
CA ILE A 175 -18.32 -9.67 49.55
C ILE A 175 -18.92 -9.44 48.16
N ASP A 176 -20.08 -8.79 48.08
CA ASP A 176 -20.74 -8.48 46.81
C ASP A 176 -19.88 -7.51 45.98
N ALA A 177 -19.26 -6.51 46.60
CA ALA A 177 -18.37 -5.56 45.93
C ALA A 177 -17.10 -6.23 45.39
N VAL A 178 -16.45 -7.10 46.18
CA VAL A 178 -15.27 -7.84 45.73
C VAL A 178 -15.65 -8.78 44.60
N THR A 179 -16.77 -9.49 44.70
CA THR A 179 -17.26 -10.42 43.68
C THR A 179 -17.52 -9.70 42.34
N ASP A 180 -18.22 -8.56 42.38
CA ASP A 180 -18.49 -7.76 41.17
C ASP A 180 -17.19 -7.26 40.52
N ASN A 181 -16.27 -6.74 41.33
CA ASN A 181 -14.99 -6.23 40.82
C ASN A 181 -14.12 -7.33 40.21
N THR A 182 -14.02 -8.50 40.87
CA THR A 182 -13.24 -9.63 40.37
C THR A 182 -13.80 -10.13 39.04
N LEU A 183 -15.10 -10.42 38.97
CA LEU A 183 -15.73 -10.89 37.73
C LEU A 183 -15.62 -9.84 36.63
N ARG A 184 -15.85 -8.56 36.93
CA ARG A 184 -15.70 -7.49 35.95
C ARG A 184 -14.28 -7.46 35.36
N LEU A 185 -13.24 -7.60 36.19
CA LEU A 185 -11.85 -7.62 35.72
C LEU A 185 -11.56 -8.85 34.86
N GLU A 186 -12.03 -10.03 35.26
CA GLU A 186 -11.85 -11.27 34.49
C GLU A 186 -12.49 -11.17 33.10
N HIS A 187 -13.74 -10.70 33.02
CA HIS A 187 -14.43 -10.52 31.74
C HIS A 187 -13.85 -9.38 30.91
N LEU A 188 -13.33 -8.30 31.50
CA LEU A 188 -12.61 -7.27 30.75
C LEU A 188 -11.33 -7.82 30.12
N ILE A 189 -10.58 -8.67 30.85
CA ILE A 189 -9.39 -9.33 30.32
C ILE A 189 -9.76 -10.28 29.18
N ASP A 190 -10.84 -11.06 29.32
CA ASP A 190 -11.32 -11.95 28.26
C ASP A 190 -11.78 -11.16 27.03
N ALA A 191 -12.57 -10.09 27.21
CA ALA A 191 -12.96 -9.19 26.13
C ALA A 191 -11.74 -8.67 25.38
N TRP A 192 -10.70 -8.21 26.09
CA TRP A 192 -9.48 -7.71 25.47
C TRP A 192 -8.70 -8.79 24.70
N ARG A 193 -8.67 -10.03 25.20
CA ARG A 193 -8.03 -11.14 24.49
C ARG A 193 -8.76 -11.52 23.21
N ARG A 194 -10.10 -11.58 23.25
CA ARG A 194 -10.93 -11.88 22.07
C ARG A 194 -10.81 -10.79 21.01
N ALA A 195 -10.89 -9.54 21.46
CA ALA A 195 -10.60 -8.34 20.69
C ALA A 195 -9.26 -8.41 19.95
N ALA A 196 -8.18 -8.74 20.65
CA ALA A 196 -6.84 -8.84 20.08
C ALA A 196 -6.69 -10.00 19.08
N ALA A 197 -7.58 -11.00 19.13
CA ALA A 197 -7.60 -12.12 18.19
C ALA A 197 -8.36 -11.81 16.89
N ILE A 198 -9.05 -10.68 16.78
CA ILE A 198 -9.70 -10.26 15.54
C ILE A 198 -8.63 -9.91 14.51
N ASP A 199 -8.56 -10.68 13.42
CA ASP A 199 -7.67 -10.39 12.30
C ASP A 199 -8.17 -9.15 11.54
N VAL A 200 -7.45 -8.04 11.70
CA VAL A 200 -7.73 -6.76 11.03
C VAL A 200 -7.35 -6.82 9.54
N ASN A 201 -6.46 -7.73 9.15
CA ASN A 201 -6.00 -7.91 7.76
C ASN A 201 -6.67 -9.11 7.07
N GLY A 202 -7.62 -9.75 7.74
CA GLY A 202 -8.34 -10.91 7.21
C GLY A 202 -9.12 -10.55 5.94
N GLN A 203 -9.16 -11.48 4.99
CA GLN A 203 -9.99 -11.31 3.79
C GLN A 203 -11.48 -11.26 4.20
N PRO A 204 -12.28 -10.39 3.55
CA PRO A 204 -13.72 -10.32 3.81
C PRO A 204 -14.46 -11.59 3.39
#